data_AF-A0A961J008-F1
#
_entry.id   AF-A0A961J008-F1
#
_cell.length_a   1.000
_cell.length_b   1.000
_cell.length_c   1.000
_cell.angle_alpha   90.00
_cell.angle_beta   90.00
_cell.angle_gamma   90.00
#
_symmetry.space_group_name_H-M   'P 1'
#
loop_
_entity.id
_entity.type
_entity.pdbx_description
1 polymer ?
#
loop_
_entity_poly.entity_id
_entity_poly.type
_entity_poly.pdbx_seq_one_letter_code
_entity_poly.pdbx_strand_id
1 'polypeptide(L)'
;MTMTDDPDFLDDFFAAARKTRPEPGADLLARVQADALAMQPVAGARAAPARPGLWAQIVAALGGWPAVAGLATATVAGVWIGVAQPAGLADSLSAVLYGSETLSVDPIGAFDLVLLEG
;
A
#
# COMPACT_ATOMS: atom_id res chain seq x y z
N MET A 1 48.34 4.76 2.37
CA MET A 1 47.18 3.89 2.58
C MET A 1 47.18 3.53 4.04
N THR A 2 46.49 4.34 4.84
CA THR A 2 46.40 4.20 6.30
C THR A 2 45.42 3.07 6.60
N MET A 3 45.78 2.17 7.51
CA MET A 3 45.04 0.95 7.87
C MET A 3 43.58 1.21 8.34
N THR A 4 43.20 2.48 8.54
CA THR A 4 41.87 2.94 8.94
C THR A 4 40.93 3.19 7.74
N ASP A 5 41.44 3.22 6.51
CA ASP A 5 40.63 3.47 5.29
C ASP A 5 40.08 2.17 4.65
N ASP A 6 40.38 1.01 5.25
CA ASP A 6 39.89 -0.30 4.81
C ASP A 6 38.53 -0.59 5.48
N PRO A 7 37.43 -0.74 4.72
CA PRO A 7 36.11 -1.01 5.30
C PRO A 7 36.08 -2.31 6.12
N ASP A 8 36.96 -3.27 5.85
CA ASP A 8 36.96 -4.58 6.48
C ASP A 8 37.77 -4.60 7.81
N PHE A 9 38.56 -3.56 8.06
CA PHE A 9 39.37 -3.45 9.28
C PHE A 9 38.53 -3.54 10.56
N LEU A 10 37.37 -2.87 10.62
CA LEU A 10 36.51 -2.91 11.81
C LEU A 10 35.90 -4.29 12.06
N ASP A 11 35.56 -5.01 10.99
CA ASP A 11 34.94 -6.32 11.06
C ASP A 11 35.88 -7.37 11.65
N ASP A 12 37.17 -7.30 11.32
CA ASP A 12 38.21 -8.14 11.92
C ASP A 12 38.38 -7.88 13.42
N PHE A 13 38.34 -6.62 13.86
CA PHE A 13 38.39 -6.26 15.28
C PHE A 13 37.14 -6.75 16.02
N PHE A 14 35.95 -6.64 15.43
CA PHE A 14 34.72 -7.20 16.03
C PHE A 14 34.73 -8.73 16.04
N ALA A 15 35.31 -9.38 15.03
CA ALA A 15 35.50 -10.83 15.01
C ALA A 15 36.45 -11.31 16.12
N ALA A 16 37.55 -10.59 16.37
CA ALA A 16 38.45 -10.85 17.48
C ALA A 16 37.76 -10.64 18.84
N ALA A 17 37.04 -9.53 19.02
CA ALA A 17 36.32 -9.22 20.25
C ALA A 17 35.23 -10.27 20.58
N ARG A 18 34.55 -10.83 19.57
CA ARG A 18 33.55 -11.89 19.79
C ARG A 18 34.13 -13.21 20.32
N LYS A 19 35.40 -13.50 20.03
CA LYS A 19 36.10 -14.71 20.53
C LYS A 19 36.46 -14.59 22.01
N THR A 20 36.60 -13.37 22.51
CA THR A 20 36.91 -13.08 23.91
C THR A 20 35.72 -12.35 24.52
N ARG A 21 34.76 -13.10 25.05
CA ARG A 21 33.62 -12.52 25.80
C ARG A 21 33.89 -12.57 27.30
N PRO A 22 34.47 -11.52 27.90
CA PRO A 22 34.52 -11.41 29.35
C PRO A 22 33.10 -11.32 29.89
N GLU A 23 32.82 -12.10 30.93
CA GLU A 23 31.53 -12.01 31.63
C GLU A 23 31.48 -10.70 32.42
N PRO A 24 30.41 -9.89 32.28
CA PRO A 24 30.26 -8.68 33.08
C PRO A 24 30.17 -9.05 34.57
N GLY A 25 30.81 -8.24 35.42
CA GLY A 25 30.82 -8.49 36.86
C GLY A 25 29.40 -8.47 37.46
N ALA A 26 29.16 -9.31 38.46
CA ALA A 26 27.85 -9.45 39.11
C ALA A 26 27.31 -8.12 39.67
N ASP A 27 28.19 -7.24 40.17
CA ASP A 27 27.81 -5.90 40.66
C ASP A 27 27.24 -5.00 39.54
N LEU A 28 27.87 -5.01 38.36
CA LEU A 28 27.37 -4.28 37.20
C LEU A 28 25.99 -4.79 36.78
N LEU A 29 25.82 -6.12 36.73
CA LEU A 29 24.55 -6.73 36.37
C LEU A 29 23.44 -6.38 37.37
N ALA A 30 23.74 -6.36 38.67
CA ALA A 30 22.79 -5.97 39.70
C ALA A 30 22.33 -4.51 39.54
N ARG A 31 23.26 -3.60 39.24
CA ARG A 31 22.95 -2.18 39.00
C ARG A 31 22.12 -1.97 37.73
N VAL A 32 22.50 -2.63 36.63
CA VAL A 32 21.73 -2.58 35.38
C VAL A 32 20.30 -3.10 35.59
N GLN A 33 20.13 -4.17 36.36
CA GLN A 33 18.80 -4.71 36.66
C GLN A 33 17.97 -3.75 37.52
N ALA A 34 18.57 -3.12 38.53
CA ALA A 34 17.90 -2.11 39.35
C ALA A 34 17.45 -0.91 38.51
N ASP A 35 18.31 -0.41 37.62
CA ASP A 35 17.98 0.68 36.70
C ASP A 35 16.86 0.27 35.73
N ALA A 36 16.96 -0.93 35.14
CA ALA A 36 15.92 -1.45 34.25
C ALA A 36 14.56 -1.53 34.94
N LEU A 37 14.52 -1.96 36.21
CA LEU A 37 13.31 -1.98 37.02
C LEU A 37 12.78 -0.57 37.31
N ALA A 38 13.65 0.40 37.58
CA ALA A 38 13.27 1.78 37.82
C ALA A 38 12.73 2.48 36.55
N MET A 39 13.26 2.12 35.38
CA MET A 39 12.79 2.61 34.08
C MET A 39 11.58 1.84 33.54
N GLN A 40 11.13 0.76 34.18
CA GLN A 40 9.92 0.10 33.72
C GLN A 40 8.76 1.10 33.82
N PRO A 41 8.00 1.30 32.73
CA PRO A 41 6.81 2.12 32.82
C PRO A 41 5.93 1.47 33.87
N VAL A 42 5.64 2.20 34.95
CA VAL A 42 4.54 1.85 35.84
C VAL A 42 3.37 1.58 34.92
N ALA A 43 2.72 0.43 35.07
CA ALA A 43 1.52 0.09 34.32
C ALA A 43 0.39 1.05 34.73
N GLY A 44 0.51 2.31 34.34
CA GLY A 44 -0.58 3.26 34.31
C GLY A 44 -1.61 2.66 33.38
N ALA A 45 -2.86 2.64 33.83
CA ALA A 45 -3.99 2.08 33.11
C ALA A 45 -3.87 2.42 31.62
N ARG A 46 -3.50 1.43 30.81
CA ARG A 46 -3.36 1.62 29.37
C ARG A 46 -4.75 1.97 28.89
N ALA A 47 -4.97 3.25 28.57
CA ALA A 47 -6.26 3.71 28.07
C ALA A 47 -6.65 2.79 26.92
N ALA A 48 -7.81 2.14 27.05
CA ALA A 48 -8.28 1.26 26.00
C ALA A 48 -8.28 2.04 24.69
N PRO A 49 -7.76 1.48 23.59
CA PRO A 49 -7.75 2.18 22.32
C PRO A 49 -9.18 2.61 22.00
N ALA A 50 -9.38 3.91 21.77
CA ALA A 50 -10.69 4.44 21.43
C ALA A 50 -11.21 3.70 20.20
N ARG A 51 -12.45 3.23 20.26
CA ARG A 51 -13.06 2.54 19.11
C ARG A 51 -13.08 3.51 17.93
N PRO A 52 -12.57 3.11 16.75
CA PRO A 52 -12.61 3.96 15.58
C PRO A 52 -14.08 4.27 15.23
N GLY A 53 -14.36 5.53 14.90
CA GLY A 53 -15.70 5.94 14.46
C GLY A 53 -16.13 5.21 13.19
N LEU A 54 -17.44 5.18 12.92
CA LEU A 54 -18.02 4.46 11.76
C LEU A 54 -17.34 4.84 10.43
N TRP A 55 -17.06 6.12 10.21
CA TRP A 55 -16.35 6.59 9.01
C TRP A 55 -14.94 6.02 8.87
N ALA A 56 -14.19 5.93 9.98
CA ALA A 56 -12.85 5.34 9.96
C ALA A 56 -12.90 3.84 9.65
N GLN A 57 -13.97 3.15 10.09
CA GLN A 57 -14.19 1.74 9.75
C GLN A 57 -14.54 1.54 8.28
N ILE A 58 -15.37 2.42 7.70
CA ILE A 58 -15.69 2.39 6.26
C ILE A 58 -14.42 2.64 5.43
N VAL A 59 -13.66 3.68 5.77
CA VAL A 59 -12.39 3.98 5.09
C VAL A 59 -11.43 2.80 5.21
N ALA A 60 -11.30 2.20 6.40
CA ALA A 60 -10.47 1.01 6.58
C ALA A 60 -10.95 -0.19 5.76
N ALA A 61 -12.27 -0.43 5.69
CA ALA A 61 -12.84 -1.52 4.89
C ALA A 61 -12.61 -1.34 3.38
N LEU A 62 -12.54 -0.09 2.90
CA LEU A 62 -12.24 0.24 1.50
C LEU A 62 -10.74 0.16 1.16
N GLY A 63 -9.86 -0.08 2.13
CA GLY A 63 -8.40 -0.13 1.92
C GLY A 63 -7.64 1.05 2.56
N GLY A 64 -8.31 1.85 3.38
CA GLY A 64 -7.73 2.95 4.14
C GLY A 64 -7.59 4.25 3.35
N TRP A 65 -6.69 5.10 3.83
CA TRP A 65 -6.37 6.38 3.20
C TRP A 65 -5.92 6.28 1.72
N PRO A 66 -5.16 5.25 1.29
CA PRO A 66 -4.79 5.08 -0.11
C PRO A 66 -6.00 4.96 -1.04
N ALA A 67 -7.06 4.26 -0.61
CA ALA A 67 -8.28 4.11 -1.41
C ALA A 67 -9.00 5.46 -1.59
N VAL A 68 -9.07 6.27 -0.54
CA VAL A 68 -9.66 7.62 -0.58
C VAL A 68 -8.85 8.54 -1.49
N ALA A 69 -7.52 8.49 -1.41
CA ALA A 69 -6.65 9.26 -2.28
C ALA A 69 -6.81 8.85 -3.77
N GLY A 70 -6.93 7.55 -4.04
CA GLY A 70 -7.22 7.03 -5.37
C GLY A 70 -8.56 7.50 -5.91
N LEU A 71 -9.63 7.43 -5.11
CA LEU A 71 -10.96 7.93 -5.46
C LEU A 71 -10.91 9.42 -5.80
N ALA A 72 -10.26 10.24 -4.96
CA ALA A 72 -10.11 11.68 -5.21
C ALA A 72 -9.30 11.96 -6.49
N THR A 73 -8.27 11.17 -6.77
CA THR A 73 -7.49 11.32 -8.01
C THR A 73 -8.31 10.93 -9.22
N ALA A 74 -9.10 9.86 -9.14
CA ALA A 74 -9.99 9.41 -10.21
C ALA A 74 -11.10 10.43 -10.51
N THR A 75 -11.67 11.09 -9.49
CA THR A 75 -12.66 12.16 -9.72
C THR A 75 -12.04 13.38 -10.39
N VAL A 76 -10.85 13.81 -9.96
CA VAL A 76 -10.11 14.91 -10.61
C VAL A 76 -9.77 14.54 -12.06
N ALA A 77 -9.28 13.33 -12.30
CA ALA A 77 -8.98 12.83 -13.64
C ALA A 77 -10.24 12.78 -14.52
N GLY A 78 -11.37 12.31 -13.97
CA GLY A 78 -12.65 12.29 -14.67
C GLY A 78 -13.14 13.69 -15.06
N VAL A 79 -13.04 14.66 -14.14
CA VAL A 79 -13.36 16.07 -14.42
C VAL A 79 -12.44 16.64 -15.50
N TRP A 80 -11.13 16.38 -15.41
CA TRP A 80 -10.16 16.83 -16.42
C TRP A 80 -10.46 16.28 -17.81
N ILE A 81 -10.68 14.96 -17.91
CA ILE A 81 -11.01 14.29 -19.17
C ILE A 81 -12.34 14.81 -19.74
N GLY A 82 -13.34 15.06 -18.88
CA GLY A 82 -14.64 15.60 -19.30
C GLY A 82 -14.55 17.00 -19.90
N VAL A 83 -13.69 17.87 -19.34
CA VAL A 83 -13.52 19.26 -19.80
C VAL A 83 -12.62 19.33 -21.05
N ALA A 84 -11.55 18.54 -21.08
CA ALA A 84 -10.58 18.54 -22.17
C ALA A 84 -10.55 17.17 -22.85
N GLN A 85 -11.60 16.85 -23.61
CA GLN A 85 -11.66 15.59 -24.34
C GLN A 85 -10.51 15.52 -25.35
N PRO A 86 -9.59 14.54 -25.23
CA PRO A 86 -8.53 14.32 -26.22
C PRO A 86 -9.15 13.91 -27.56
N ALA A 87 -8.58 14.40 -28.66
CA ALA A 87 -9.00 13.98 -30.00
C ALA A 87 -8.88 12.45 -30.14
N GLY A 88 -9.96 11.79 -30.57
CA GLY A 88 -10.00 10.33 -30.76
C GLY A 88 -10.39 9.51 -29.51
N LEU A 89 -10.64 10.12 -28.35
CA LEU A 89 -11.11 9.39 -27.16
C LEU A 89 -12.48 8.76 -27.40
N ALA A 90 -13.41 9.49 -28.03
CA ALA A 90 -14.74 8.98 -28.35
C ALA A 90 -14.68 7.76 -29.31
N ASP A 91 -13.84 7.83 -30.35
CA ASP A 91 -13.64 6.74 -31.30
C ASP A 91 -12.96 5.51 -30.67
N SER A 92 -12.01 5.74 -29.76
CA SER A 92 -11.36 4.66 -29.02
C SER A 92 -12.33 3.97 -28.05
N LEU A 93 -13.16 4.76 -27.35
CA LEU A 93 -14.17 4.23 -26.44
C LEU A 93 -15.29 3.50 -27.19
N SER A 94 -15.71 4.00 -28.35
CA SER A 94 -16.72 3.33 -29.18
C SER A 94 -16.20 1.99 -29.72
N ALA A 95 -14.94 1.93 -30.18
CA ALA A 95 -14.32 0.68 -30.61
C ALA A 95 -14.19 -0.34 -29.47
N VAL A 96 -13.87 0.11 -28.24
CA VAL A 96 -13.78 -0.77 -27.07
C VAL A 96 -15.15 -1.25 -26.59
N LEU A 97 -16.17 -0.38 -26.60
CA LEU A 97 -17.50 -0.69 -26.06
C LEU A 97 -18.39 -1.45 -27.06
N TYR A 98 -18.28 -1.15 -28.36
CA TYR A 98 -19.14 -1.70 -29.40
C TYR A 98 -18.42 -2.68 -30.33
N GLY A 99 -17.10 -2.83 -30.22
CA GLY A 99 -16.28 -3.60 -31.16
C GLY A 99 -16.16 -2.90 -32.52
N SER A 100 -15.11 -3.21 -33.28
CA SER A 100 -14.85 -2.60 -34.60
C SER A 100 -15.84 -2.98 -35.70
N GLU A 101 -16.82 -3.86 -35.41
CA GLU A 101 -17.81 -4.33 -36.37
C GLU A 101 -19.21 -4.18 -35.78
N THR A 102 -19.78 -2.98 -35.90
CA THR A 102 -21.20 -2.78 -35.64
C THR A 102 -22.00 -3.38 -36.79
N LEU A 103 -22.29 -4.68 -36.71
CA LEU A 103 -23.32 -5.32 -37.52
C LEU A 103 -24.67 -4.93 -36.92
N SER A 104 -25.20 -3.78 -37.34
CA SER A 104 -26.57 -3.37 -37.04
C SER A 104 -27.53 -4.37 -37.68
N VAL A 105 -28.00 -5.34 -36.90
CA VAL A 105 -29.11 -6.19 -37.29
C VAL A 105 -30.40 -5.42 -36.99
N ASP A 106 -31.17 -5.12 -38.03
CA ASP A 106 -32.53 -4.61 -37.87
C ASP A 106 -33.41 -5.74 -37.30
N PRO A 107 -33.95 -5.60 -36.08
CA PRO A 107 -34.75 -6.65 -35.47
C PRO A 107 -36.03 -6.93 -36.26
N ILE A 108 -36.56 -5.95 -37.03
CA ILE A 108 -37.80 -6.13 -37.80
C ILE A 108 -37.55 -7.02 -39.03
N GLY A 109 -36.51 -6.75 -39.82
CA GLY A 109 -36.15 -7.58 -40.97
C GLY A 109 -35.67 -9.00 -40.62
N ALA A 110 -35.17 -9.22 -39.40
CA ALA A 110 -34.75 -10.55 -38.94
C ALA A 110 -35.90 -11.55 -38.80
N PHE A 111 -37.11 -11.09 -38.45
CA PHE A 111 -38.29 -11.97 -38.36
C PHE A 111 -38.82 -12.37 -39.73
N ASP A 112 -38.76 -11.47 -40.73
CA ASP A 112 -39.19 -11.77 -42.10
C ASP A 112 -38.30 -12.84 -42.76
N LEU A 113 -37.00 -12.83 -42.48
CA LEU A 113 -36.06 -13.89 -42.93
C LEU A 113 -36.41 -15.27 -42.36
N VAL A 114 -36.75 -15.34 -41.07
CA VAL A 114 -37.18 -16.60 -40.41
C VAL A 114 -38.54 -17.09 -40.92
N LEU A 115 -39.43 -16.17 -41.29
CA LEU A 115 -40.74 -16.49 -41.87
C LEU A 115 -40.65 -16.96 -43.33
N LEU A 116 -39.61 -16.55 -44.06
CA LEU A 116 -39.41 -16.90 -45.47
C LEU A 116 -38.60 -18.20 -45.65
N GLU A 117 -37.83 -18.61 -44.65
CA GLU A 117 -37.10 -19.90 -44.61
C GLU A 117 -37.94 -21.09 -44.08
N GLY A 118 -39.26 -20.92 -43.92
CA GLY A 118 -40.22 -21.96 -43.52
C GLY A 118 -40.96 -22.61 -44.68
#